data_AF-A0A3A6GBQ8-F1
#
_entry.id   AF-A0A3A6GBQ8-F1
#
_cell.length_a   1.000
_cell.length_b   1.000
_cell.length_c   1.000
_cell.angle_alpha   90.00
_cell.angle_beta   90.00
_cell.angle_gamma   90.00
#
_symmetry.space_group_name_H-M   'P 1'
#
loop_
_entity.id
_entity.type
_entity.pdbx_description
1 polymer ?
#
loop_
_entity_poly.entity_id
_entity_poly.type
_entity_poly.pdbx_seq_one_letter_code
_entity_poly.pdbx_strand_id
1 'polypeptide(L)'
;MSSRIEQIIEEIEEYIDKDCKFQPLSSTKIIVNKEHLDELLRELRMKTPDEIKRYQKIISNRDAILADAKAKADAMIEEAQVQTTELVSEHEIMQQAYAQANEIVTQATAQAQEIIDNATMDANEIRMGAIQYTDDLLANAESIIGHTLDSYTTKYDGLINSLQECYDVVRTNRAELESPTPEEGQEFSGEA
;
A
#
# COMPACT_ATOMS: atom_id res chain seq x y z
N MET A 1 -3.01 16.27 68.58
CA MET A 1 -2.65 17.56 69.17
C MET A 1 -3.93 18.17 69.69
N SER A 2 -4.10 18.22 71.02
CA SER A 2 -5.29 18.78 71.65
C SER A 2 -5.35 20.29 71.37
N SER A 3 -6.52 20.80 71.00
CA SER A 3 -6.74 22.23 70.70
C SER A 3 -6.47 23.08 71.93
N ARG A 4 -6.09 24.35 71.77
CA ARG A 4 -5.92 25.26 72.91
C ARG A 4 -7.23 25.50 73.68
N ILE A 5 -8.37 25.28 73.01
CA ILE A 5 -9.70 25.22 73.63
C ILE A 5 -9.82 23.95 74.49
N GLU A 6 -9.45 22.79 73.95
CA GLU A 6 -9.50 21.51 74.66
C GLU A 6 -8.61 21.52 75.91
N GLN A 7 -7.42 22.13 75.84
CA GLN A 7 -6.53 22.29 77.00
C GLN A 7 -7.15 23.09 78.15
N ILE A 8 -7.89 24.17 77.87
CA ILE A 8 -8.54 24.98 78.91
C ILE A 8 -9.79 24.27 79.45
N ILE A 9 -10.49 23.51 78.60
CA ILE A 9 -11.60 22.67 79.06
C ILE A 9 -11.07 21.59 80.01
N GLU A 10 -9.98 20.90 79.64
CA GLU A 10 -9.30 19.93 80.50
C GLU A 10 -8.87 20.59 81.83
N GLU A 11 -8.33 21.81 81.80
CA GLU A 11 -7.93 22.54 83.02
C GLU A 11 -9.13 22.91 83.91
N ILE A 12 -10.27 23.30 83.32
CA ILE A 12 -11.53 23.53 84.05
C ILE A 12 -12.06 22.23 84.66
N GLU A 13 -12.03 21.13 83.92
CA GLU A 13 -12.43 19.80 84.39
C GLU A 13 -11.54 19.34 85.55
N GLU A 14 -10.21 19.50 85.44
CA GLU A 14 -9.28 19.18 86.52
C GLU A 14 -9.50 20.04 87.77
N TYR A 15 -9.74 21.34 87.62
CA TYR A 15 -10.05 22.23 88.74
C TYR A 15 -11.32 21.81 89.48
N ILE A 16 -12.35 21.38 88.74
CA ILE A 16 -13.61 20.88 89.30
C ILE A 16 -13.39 19.56 90.06
N ASP A 17 -12.59 18.64 89.50
CA ASP A 17 -12.41 17.30 90.06
C ASP A 17 -11.39 17.23 91.22
N LYS A 18 -10.31 18.01 91.17
CA LYS A 18 -9.18 17.92 92.12
C LYS A 18 -9.20 18.98 93.21
N ASP A 19 -9.62 20.21 92.88
CA ASP A 19 -9.46 21.37 93.77
C ASP A 19 -10.76 21.83 94.43
N CYS A 20 -11.92 21.51 93.84
CA CYS A 20 -13.21 21.83 94.42
C CYS A 20 -13.65 20.77 95.45
N LYS A 21 -14.13 21.22 96.62
CA LYS A 21 -14.59 20.31 97.69
C LYS A 21 -16.10 20.14 97.65
N PHE A 22 -16.58 18.96 98.01
CA PHE A 22 -18.01 18.74 98.20
C PHE A 22 -18.58 19.60 99.33
N GLN A 23 -19.79 20.09 99.13
CA GLN A 23 -20.56 20.76 100.17
C GLN A 23 -20.88 19.75 101.30
N PRO A 24 -20.83 20.16 102.58
CA PRO A 24 -21.18 19.26 103.68
C PRO A 24 -22.55 18.60 103.49
N LEU A 25 -22.62 17.28 103.66
CA LEU A 25 -23.82 16.45 103.48
C LEU A 25 -24.33 16.33 102.03
N SER A 26 -23.54 16.70 101.02
CA SER A 26 -23.88 16.55 99.60
C SER A 26 -22.82 15.77 98.84
N SER A 27 -23.24 14.80 98.04
CA SER A 27 -22.37 14.04 97.11
C SER A 27 -22.40 14.58 95.67
N THR A 28 -23.24 15.57 95.39
CA THR A 28 -23.46 16.10 94.03
C THR A 28 -23.20 17.59 93.91
N LYS A 29 -23.00 18.29 95.03
CA LYS A 29 -22.75 19.74 95.07
C LYS A 29 -21.33 20.00 95.52
N ILE A 30 -20.62 20.81 94.75
CA ILE A 30 -19.27 21.27 95.04
C ILE A 30 -19.28 22.74 95.44
N ILE A 31 -18.32 23.13 96.28
CA ILE A 31 -18.01 24.51 96.63
C ILE A 31 -16.87 24.94 95.72
N VAL A 32 -17.11 25.98 94.94
CA VAL A 32 -16.18 26.47 93.92
C VAL A 32 -15.69 27.87 94.29
N ASN A 33 -14.42 28.16 94.06
CA ASN A 33 -13.95 29.54 94.11
C ASN A 33 -14.42 30.24 92.82
N LYS A 34 -15.37 31.17 93.00
CA LYS A 34 -15.96 31.93 91.91
C LYS A 34 -14.93 32.71 91.10
N GLU A 35 -13.93 33.31 91.75
CA GLU A 35 -12.92 34.14 91.06
C GLU A 35 -12.03 33.29 90.16
N HIS A 36 -11.61 32.12 90.64
CA HIS A 36 -10.76 31.20 89.86
C HIS A 36 -11.50 30.60 88.66
N LEU A 37 -12.75 30.15 88.85
CA LEU A 37 -13.57 29.65 87.74
C LEU A 37 -13.90 30.75 86.73
N ASP A 38 -14.21 31.96 87.20
CA ASP A 38 -14.46 33.11 86.32
C ASP A 38 -13.21 33.45 85.47
N GLU A 39 -12.00 33.27 86.01
CA GLU A 39 -10.73 33.47 85.29
C GLU A 39 -10.53 32.43 84.18
N LEU A 40 -10.69 31.13 84.48
CA LEU A 40 -10.59 30.05 83.50
C LEU A 40 -11.64 30.18 82.39
N LEU A 41 -12.89 30.49 82.73
CA LEU A 41 -13.96 30.73 81.76
C LEU A 41 -13.70 31.97 80.90
N ARG A 42 -13.11 33.03 81.48
CA ARG A 42 -12.72 34.23 80.74
C ARG A 42 -11.60 33.93 79.76
N GLU A 43 -10.61 33.13 80.15
CA GLU A 43 -9.53 32.70 79.27
C GLU A 43 -10.06 31.88 78.09
N LEU A 44 -10.93 30.89 78.37
CA LEU A 44 -11.61 30.09 77.36
C LEU A 44 -12.33 31.01 76.37
N ARG A 45 -13.16 31.93 76.88
CA ARG A 45 -13.96 32.86 76.06
C ARG A 45 -13.11 33.80 75.20
N MET A 46 -11.92 34.18 75.67
CA MET A 46 -10.99 35.02 74.92
C MET A 46 -10.29 34.24 73.80
N LYS A 47 -9.95 32.96 74.02
CA LYS A 47 -9.22 32.15 73.03
C LYS A 47 -10.11 31.44 72.02
N THR A 48 -11.36 31.13 72.36
CA THR A 48 -12.29 30.43 71.46
C THR A 48 -12.51 31.14 70.11
N PRO A 49 -12.75 32.47 70.05
CA PRO A 49 -12.99 33.16 68.77
C PRO A 49 -11.82 33.07 67.80
N ASP A 50 -10.58 33.14 68.31
CA ASP A 50 -9.38 33.12 67.49
C ASP A 50 -9.11 31.73 66.92
N GLU A 51 -9.32 30.67 67.70
CA GLU A 51 -9.18 29.29 67.21
C GLU A 51 -10.27 28.94 66.19
N ILE A 52 -11.52 29.40 66.39
CA ILE A 52 -12.59 29.23 65.40
C ILE A 52 -12.24 29.95 64.09
N LYS A 53 -11.77 31.21 64.14
CA LYS A 53 -11.33 31.94 62.94
C LYS A 53 -10.19 31.21 62.23
N ARG A 54 -9.25 30.64 62.99
CA ARG A 54 -8.15 29.86 62.44
C ARG A 54 -8.65 28.62 61.69
N TYR A 55 -9.59 27.87 62.26
CA TYR A 55 -10.20 26.72 61.58
C TYR A 55 -10.98 27.13 60.33
N GLN A 56 -11.78 28.18 60.40
CA GLN A 56 -12.51 28.71 59.24
C GLN A 56 -11.55 29.11 58.11
N LYS A 57 -10.41 29.74 58.44
CA LYS A 57 -9.38 30.07 57.46
C LYS A 57 -8.73 28.83 56.84
N ILE A 58 -8.47 27.79 57.62
CA ILE A 58 -7.94 26.52 57.11
C ILE A 58 -8.93 25.87 56.14
N ILE A 59 -10.22 25.85 56.48
CA ILE A 59 -11.28 25.30 55.62
C ILE A 59 -11.37 26.10 54.31
N SER A 60 -11.44 27.43 54.40
CA SER A 60 -11.49 28.29 53.22
C SER A 60 -10.27 28.13 52.31
N ASN A 61 -9.07 28.02 52.89
CA ASN A 61 -7.85 27.76 52.12
C ASN A 61 -7.88 26.39 51.44
N ARG A 62 -8.37 25.35 52.13
CA ARG A 62 -8.52 24.01 51.56
C ARG A 62 -9.46 24.02 50.35
N ASP A 63 -10.60 24.69 50.48
CA ASP A 63 -11.59 24.77 49.40
C ASP A 63 -11.03 25.55 48.20
N ALA A 64 -10.27 26.64 48.45
CA ALA A 64 -9.58 27.38 47.41
C ALA A 64 -8.54 26.53 46.67
N ILE A 65 -7.74 25.73 47.40
CA ILE A 65 -6.76 24.82 46.81
C ILE A 65 -7.45 23.75 45.95
N LEU A 66 -8.55 23.17 46.45
CA LEU A 66 -9.32 22.17 45.69
C LEU A 66 -9.91 22.76 44.40
N ALA A 67 -10.46 23.96 44.46
CA ALA A 67 -11.00 24.65 43.30
C ALA A 67 -9.91 24.97 42.26
N ASP A 68 -8.76 25.49 42.70
CA ASP A 68 -7.61 25.78 41.83
C ASP A 68 -7.04 24.50 41.18
N ALA A 69 -6.89 23.42 41.95
CA ALA A 69 -6.44 22.13 41.44
C ALA A 69 -7.42 21.58 40.38
N LYS A 70 -8.73 21.70 40.62
CA LYS A 70 -9.75 21.25 39.66
C LYS A 70 -9.71 22.08 38.38
N ALA A 71 -9.65 23.40 38.49
CA ALA A 71 -9.55 24.28 37.33
C ALA A 71 -8.29 24.00 36.50
N LYS A 72 -7.15 23.74 37.14
CA LYS A 72 -5.90 23.34 36.44
C LYS A 72 -6.01 21.99 35.76
N ALA A 73 -6.66 21.02 36.39
CA ALA A 73 -6.88 19.71 35.78
C ALA A 73 -7.79 19.83 34.54
N ASP A 74 -8.88 20.59 34.65
CA ASP A 74 -9.81 20.82 33.55
C ASP A 74 -9.11 21.53 32.37
N ALA A 75 -8.30 22.57 32.66
CA ALA A 75 -7.52 23.28 31.64
C ALA A 75 -6.47 22.38 30.95
N MET A 76 -5.81 21.49 31.71
CA MET A 76 -4.84 20.55 31.15
C MET A 76 -5.50 19.52 30.22
N ILE A 77 -6.70 19.05 30.56
CA ILE A 77 -7.47 18.13 29.70
C ILE A 77 -7.88 18.84 28.41
N GLU A 78 -8.34 20.08 28.50
CA GLU A 78 -8.73 20.88 27.33
C GLU A 78 -7.52 21.14 26.41
N GLU A 79 -6.36 21.53 26.96
CA GLU A 79 -5.13 21.71 26.19
C GLU A 79 -4.68 20.42 25.51
N ALA A 80 -4.73 19.28 26.21
CA ALA A 80 -4.39 17.98 25.65
C ALA A 80 -5.37 17.57 24.52
N GLN A 81 -6.67 17.89 24.66
CA GLN A 81 -7.66 17.64 23.60
C GLN A 81 -7.41 18.51 22.37
N VAL A 82 -7.06 19.79 22.55
CA VAL A 82 -6.71 20.68 21.44
C VAL A 82 -5.47 20.17 20.72
N GLN A 83 -4.38 19.87 21.45
CA GLN A 83 -3.16 19.30 20.85
C GLN A 83 -3.40 17.96 20.16
N THR A 84 -4.24 17.09 20.73
CA THR A 84 -4.59 15.82 20.09
C THR A 84 -5.37 16.07 18.80
N THR A 85 -6.30 17.02 18.80
CA THR A 85 -7.08 17.38 17.60
C THR A 85 -6.20 18.03 16.54
N GLU A 86 -5.19 18.82 16.92
CA GLU A 86 -4.19 19.39 16.01
C GLU A 86 -3.21 18.34 15.48
N LEU A 87 -2.77 17.38 16.29
CA LEU A 87 -1.92 16.25 15.85
C LEU A 87 -2.69 15.27 14.96
N VAL A 88 -3.98 15.09 15.24
CA VAL A 88 -4.92 14.33 14.41
C VAL A 88 -5.43 15.17 13.23
N SER A 89 -5.07 16.46 13.16
CA SER A 89 -5.36 17.33 12.02
C SER A 89 -4.53 16.88 10.83
N GLU A 90 -5.04 15.82 10.20
CA GLU A 90 -5.49 15.68 8.83
C GLU A 90 -4.50 16.01 7.72
N HIS A 91 -3.38 16.66 8.00
CA HIS A 91 -2.44 17.10 7.00
C HIS A 91 -1.30 16.12 6.84
N GLU A 92 -0.60 15.72 7.90
CA GLU A 92 0.53 14.79 7.77
C GLU A 92 0.09 13.37 7.40
N ILE A 93 -0.91 12.83 8.09
CA ILE A 93 -1.42 11.47 7.80
C ILE A 93 -2.01 11.42 6.39
N MET A 94 -2.78 12.43 6.00
CA MET A 94 -3.39 12.46 4.68
C MET A 94 -2.36 12.76 3.57
N GLN A 95 -1.38 13.63 3.81
CA GLN A 95 -0.27 13.82 2.87
C GLN A 95 0.53 12.53 2.67
N GLN A 96 0.82 11.81 3.76
CA GLN A 96 1.50 10.51 3.67
C GLN A 96 0.66 9.49 2.92
N ALA A 97 -0.66 9.46 3.16
CA ALA A 97 -1.58 8.61 2.42
C ALA A 97 -1.63 8.96 0.92
N TYR A 98 -1.65 10.25 0.56
CA TYR A 98 -1.57 10.69 -0.84
C TYR A 98 -0.23 10.34 -1.48
N ALA A 99 0.89 10.50 -0.76
CA ALA A 99 2.20 10.11 -1.26
C ALA A 99 2.27 8.62 -1.56
N GLN A 100 1.79 7.77 -0.64
CA GLN A 100 1.70 6.32 -0.85
C GLN A 100 0.77 5.96 -2.01
N ALA A 101 -0.40 6.61 -2.11
CA ALA A 101 -1.33 6.36 -3.20
C ALA A 101 -0.69 6.70 -4.57
N ASN A 102 0.00 7.83 -4.68
CA ASN A 102 0.70 8.23 -5.90
C ASN A 102 1.86 7.27 -6.24
N GLU A 103 2.58 6.78 -5.24
CA GLU A 103 3.63 5.78 -5.43
C GLU A 103 3.05 4.48 -6.00
N ILE A 104 1.96 3.98 -5.42
CA ILE A 104 1.26 2.77 -5.90
C ILE A 104 0.79 2.94 -7.34
N VAL A 105 0.17 4.08 -7.67
CA VAL A 105 -0.29 4.36 -9.04
C VAL A 105 0.89 4.41 -10.02
N THR A 106 2.00 5.02 -9.61
CA THR A 106 3.21 5.10 -10.43
C THR A 106 3.82 3.72 -10.69
N GLN A 107 3.94 2.90 -9.64
CA GLN A 107 4.45 1.53 -9.76
C GLN A 107 3.53 0.66 -10.62
N ALA A 108 2.22 0.73 -10.41
CA ALA A 108 1.24 0.00 -11.22
C ALA A 108 1.29 0.41 -12.70
N THR A 109 1.46 1.71 -12.97
CA THR A 109 1.59 2.23 -14.34
C THR A 109 2.87 1.74 -15.01
N ALA A 110 4.00 1.74 -14.29
CA ALA A 110 5.27 1.22 -14.79
C ALA A 110 5.19 -0.29 -15.10
N GLN A 111 4.60 -1.08 -14.19
CA GLN A 111 4.38 -2.51 -14.42
C GLN A 111 3.46 -2.77 -15.60
N ALA A 112 2.38 -2.00 -15.74
CA ALA A 112 1.48 -2.13 -16.89
C ALA A 112 2.20 -1.84 -18.22
N GLN A 113 3.06 -0.81 -18.25
CA GLN A 113 3.85 -0.50 -19.43
C GLN A 113 4.83 -1.64 -19.77
N GLU A 114 5.53 -2.19 -18.78
CA GLU A 114 6.43 -3.32 -18.96
C GLU A 114 5.71 -4.56 -19.53
N ILE A 115 4.50 -4.86 -19.04
CA ILE A 115 3.68 -5.96 -19.58
C ILE A 115 3.34 -5.71 -21.06
N ILE A 116 2.95 -4.49 -21.43
CA ILE A 116 2.61 -4.14 -22.81
C ILE A 116 3.84 -4.25 -23.71
N ASP A 117 4.99 -3.77 -23.25
CA ASP A 117 6.25 -3.81 -24.01
C ASP A 117 6.68 -5.25 -24.26
N ASN A 118 6.64 -6.10 -23.22
CA ASN A 118 6.95 -7.53 -23.33
C ASN A 118 5.96 -8.25 -24.26
N ALA A 119 4.65 -8.02 -24.11
CA ALA A 119 3.64 -8.63 -24.99
C ALA A 119 3.82 -8.20 -26.45
N THR A 120 4.23 -6.95 -26.70
CA THR A 120 4.51 -6.44 -28.04
C THR A 120 5.77 -7.07 -28.64
N MET A 121 6.80 -7.29 -27.82
CA MET A 121 8.01 -7.99 -28.23
C MET A 121 7.69 -9.44 -28.62
N ASP A 122 6.99 -10.17 -27.76
CA ASP A 122 6.60 -11.57 -27.99
C ASP A 122 5.76 -11.71 -29.27
N ALA A 123 4.78 -10.81 -29.46
CA ALA A 123 3.94 -10.81 -30.65
C ALA A 123 4.76 -10.58 -31.93
N ASN A 124 5.78 -9.71 -31.87
CA ASN A 124 6.67 -9.47 -33.00
C ASN A 124 7.57 -10.67 -33.28
N GLU A 125 8.08 -11.33 -32.26
CA GLU A 125 8.90 -12.54 -32.40
C GLU A 125 8.10 -13.67 -33.08
N ILE A 126 6.89 -13.93 -32.59
CA ILE A 126 5.97 -14.91 -33.20
C ILE A 126 5.69 -14.55 -34.66
N ARG A 127 5.41 -13.28 -34.95
CA ARG A 127 5.13 -12.80 -36.31
C ARG A 127 6.33 -13.02 -37.23
N MET A 128 7.54 -12.68 -36.80
CA MET A 128 8.74 -12.89 -37.59
C MET A 128 9.03 -14.38 -37.81
N GLY A 129 8.87 -15.21 -36.77
CA GLY A 129 9.01 -16.66 -36.89
C GLY A 129 8.02 -17.26 -37.88
N ALA A 130 6.76 -16.81 -37.89
CA ALA A 130 5.75 -17.26 -38.84
C ALA A 130 6.05 -16.81 -40.28
N ILE A 131 6.55 -15.59 -40.48
CA ILE A 131 6.99 -15.09 -41.79
C ILE A 131 8.14 -15.93 -42.31
N GLN A 132 9.18 -16.16 -41.50
CA GLN A 132 10.33 -16.96 -41.90
C GLN A 132 9.92 -18.40 -42.26
N TYR A 133 9.09 -19.03 -41.44
CA TYR A 133 8.59 -20.37 -41.72
C TYR A 133 7.81 -20.44 -43.05
N THR A 134 7.01 -19.43 -43.33
CA THR A 134 6.25 -19.33 -44.58
C THR A 134 7.16 -19.10 -45.78
N ASP A 135 8.19 -18.25 -45.61
CA ASP A 135 9.20 -17.99 -46.64
C ASP A 135 9.97 -19.27 -47.00
N ASP A 136 10.41 -20.03 -45.99
CA ASP A 136 11.08 -21.32 -46.20
C ASP A 136 10.17 -22.31 -46.96
N LEU A 137 8.88 -22.35 -46.64
CA LEU A 137 7.91 -23.21 -47.34
C LEU A 137 7.73 -22.78 -48.81
N LEU A 138 7.65 -21.47 -49.06
CA LEU A 138 7.51 -20.92 -50.41
C LEU A 138 8.77 -21.12 -51.24
N ALA A 139 9.97 -20.94 -50.66
CA ALA A 139 11.24 -21.21 -51.32
C ALA A 139 11.38 -22.68 -51.73
N ASN A 140 10.94 -23.61 -50.87
CA ASN A 140 10.89 -25.03 -51.21
C ASN A 140 9.91 -25.31 -52.36
N ALA A 141 8.72 -24.70 -52.34
CA ALA A 141 7.74 -24.83 -53.41
C ALA A 141 8.26 -24.27 -54.74
N GLU A 142 8.90 -23.09 -54.71
CA GLU A 142 9.54 -22.46 -55.86
C GLU A 142 10.60 -23.38 -56.47
N SER A 143 11.47 -23.95 -55.64
CA SER A 143 12.50 -24.91 -56.09
C SER A 143 11.90 -26.14 -56.78
N ILE A 144 10.87 -26.75 -56.18
CA ILE A 144 10.18 -27.91 -56.77
C ILE A 144 9.56 -27.54 -58.12
N ILE A 145 8.89 -26.39 -58.20
CA ILE A 145 8.27 -25.91 -59.44
C ILE A 145 9.34 -25.64 -60.50
N GLY A 146 10.44 -24.98 -60.14
CA GLY A 146 11.57 -24.69 -61.02
C GLY A 146 12.18 -25.96 -61.60
N HIS A 147 12.50 -26.95 -60.76
CA HIS A 147 13.01 -28.24 -61.19
C HIS A 147 12.03 -29.02 -62.07
N THR A 148 10.74 -28.95 -61.75
CA THR A 148 9.70 -29.59 -62.55
C THR A 148 9.62 -28.95 -63.93
N LEU A 149 9.59 -27.61 -64.01
CA LEU A 149 9.54 -26.87 -65.27
C LEU A 149 10.76 -27.15 -66.15
N ASP A 150 11.95 -27.15 -65.58
CA ASP A 150 13.20 -27.47 -66.27
C ASP A 150 13.18 -28.91 -66.84
N SER A 151 12.73 -29.87 -66.04
CA SER A 151 12.57 -31.27 -66.46
C SER A 151 11.57 -31.43 -67.60
N TYR A 152 10.42 -30.74 -67.54
CA TYR A 152 9.42 -30.80 -68.61
C TYR A 152 9.90 -30.09 -69.88
N THR A 153 10.57 -28.94 -69.77
CA THR A 153 11.16 -28.22 -70.92
C THR A 153 12.13 -29.14 -71.66
N THR A 154 13.08 -29.74 -70.94
CA THR A 154 14.05 -30.68 -71.52
C THR A 154 13.38 -31.88 -72.20
N LYS A 155 12.32 -32.45 -71.59
CA LYS A 155 11.56 -33.56 -72.18
C LYS A 155 10.80 -33.17 -73.44
N TYR A 156 10.16 -31.99 -73.44
CA TYR A 156 9.44 -31.49 -74.61
C TYR A 156 10.39 -31.13 -75.74
N ASP A 157 11.54 -30.51 -75.46
CA ASP A 157 12.58 -30.25 -76.45
C ASP A 157 13.08 -31.56 -77.08
N GLY A 158 13.33 -32.59 -76.26
CA GLY A 158 13.66 -33.93 -76.74
C GLY A 158 12.59 -34.53 -77.64
N LEU A 159 11.31 -34.44 -77.25
CA LEU A 159 10.18 -34.93 -78.05
C LEU A 159 10.07 -34.18 -79.38
N ILE A 160 10.20 -32.84 -79.36
CA ILE A 160 10.17 -32.00 -80.57
C ILE A 160 11.28 -32.42 -81.52
N ASN A 161 12.51 -32.59 -81.01
CA ASN A 161 13.64 -33.02 -81.82
C ASN A 161 13.40 -34.41 -82.46
N SER A 162 12.88 -35.38 -81.70
CA SER A 162 12.56 -36.71 -82.24
C SER A 162 11.44 -36.67 -83.30
N LEU A 163 10.41 -35.83 -83.11
CA LEU A 163 9.34 -35.66 -84.09
C LEU A 163 9.85 -34.98 -85.37
N GLN A 164 10.74 -33.98 -85.25
CA GLN A 164 11.39 -33.33 -86.39
C GLN A 164 12.26 -34.31 -87.17
N GLU A 165 13.06 -35.14 -86.49
CA GLU A 165 13.87 -36.18 -87.12
C GLU A 165 13.00 -37.17 -87.90
N CYS A 166 11.89 -37.65 -87.31
CA CYS A 166 10.94 -38.52 -87.99
C CYS A 166 10.32 -37.85 -89.23
N TYR A 167 9.96 -36.56 -89.14
CA TYR A 167 9.44 -35.79 -90.26
C TYR A 167 10.47 -35.68 -91.40
N ASP A 168 11.72 -35.36 -91.07
CA ASP A 168 12.79 -35.23 -92.06
C ASP A 168 13.10 -36.57 -92.75
N VAL A 169 13.08 -37.69 -92.02
CA VAL A 169 13.20 -39.05 -92.59
C VAL A 169 12.05 -39.33 -93.56
N VAL A 170 10.80 -39.09 -93.16
CA VAL A 170 9.64 -39.31 -94.03
C VAL A 170 9.71 -38.42 -95.28
N ARG A 171 10.12 -37.15 -95.13
CA ARG A 171 10.31 -36.22 -96.27
C ARG A 171 11.38 -36.73 -97.23
N THR A 172 12.51 -37.21 -96.70
CA THR A 172 13.62 -37.75 -97.49
C THR A 172 13.17 -38.99 -98.25
N ASN A 173 12.54 -39.96 -97.58
CA ASN A 173 12.00 -41.16 -98.21
C ASN A 173 11.00 -40.83 -99.32
N ARG A 174 10.15 -39.81 -99.12
CA ARG A 174 9.22 -39.34 -100.16
C ARG A 174 9.94 -38.76 -101.39
N ALA A 175 10.98 -37.95 -101.18
CA ALA A 175 11.74 -37.36 -102.28
C ALA A 175 12.50 -38.42 -103.10
N GLU A 176 13.03 -39.46 -102.45
CA GLU A 176 13.67 -40.60 -103.13
C GLU A 176 12.68 -41.38 -104.02
N LEU A 177 11.41 -41.51 -103.60
CA LEU A 177 10.36 -42.18 -104.38
C LEU A 177 9.90 -41.39 -105.62
N GLU A 178 10.07 -40.06 -105.64
CA GLU A 178 9.67 -39.20 -106.76
C GLU A 178 10.71 -39.15 -107.91
N SER A 179 11.90 -39.75 -107.73
CA SER A 179 12.97 -39.74 -108.73
C SER A 179 13.05 -41.08 -109.48
N PRO A 180 12.47 -41.19 -110.70
CA PRO A 180 12.78 -42.31 -111.58
C PRO A 180 14.19 -42.13 -112.15
N THR A 181 14.98 -43.19 -112.11
CA THR A 181 16.27 -43.34 -112.79
C THR A 181 16.27 -42.75 -114.22
N PRO A 182 17.28 -41.93 -114.61
CA PRO A 182 17.52 -41.64 -116.02
C PRO A 182 18.09 -42.87 -116.73
N GLU A 183 17.27 -43.41 -117.63
CA GLU A 183 17.55 -44.04 -118.93
C GLU A 183 18.81 -44.92 -119.10
N GLU A 184 18.56 -46.21 -119.33
CA GLU A 184 19.33 -47.02 -120.28
C GLU A 184 19.25 -46.39 -121.67
N GLY A 185 20.39 -46.21 -122.34
CA GLY A 185 20.40 -45.92 -123.77
C GLY A 185 21.68 -45.29 -124.32
N GLN A 186 22.72 -46.11 -124.56
CA GLN A 186 23.54 -45.91 -125.75
C GLN A 186 24.15 -47.23 -126.25
N GLU A 187 24.00 -47.41 -127.55
CA GLU A 187 24.04 -48.63 -128.37
C GLU A 187 25.45 -49.14 -128.73
N PHE A 188 25.50 -50.44 -129.13
CA PHE A 188 26.29 -51.10 -130.22
C PHE A 188 27.73 -50.64 -130.51
N SER A 189 28.74 -51.50 -130.68
CA SER A 189 28.92 -52.63 -131.63
C SER A 189 30.27 -53.31 -131.28
N GLY A 190 30.58 -54.59 -131.50
CA GLY A 190 30.46 -55.43 -132.69
C GLY A 190 31.55 -56.52 -132.61
N GLU A 191 31.34 -57.61 -133.34
CA GLU A 191 32.01 -58.91 -133.29
C GLU A 191 33.48 -58.98 -133.77
N ALA A 192 34.06 -60.16 -133.49
CA ALA A 192 35.22 -60.87 -134.07
C ALA A 192 36.58 -60.73 -133.36
#